data_AF-A0A917BLL6-F1
#
_entry.id   AF-A0A917BLL6-F1
#
_cell.length_a   1.000
_cell.length_b   1.000
_cell.length_c   1.000
_cell.angle_alpha   90.00
_cell.angle_beta   90.00
_cell.angle_gamma   90.00
#
_symmetry.space_group_name_H-M   'P 1'
#
loop_
_entity.id
_entity.type
_entity.pdbx_description
1 polymer ?
#
loop_
_entity_poly.entity_id
_entity_poly.type
_entity_poly.pdbx_seq_one_letter_code
_entity_poly.pdbx_strand_id
1 'polypeptide(L)'
;MVVQGSSSTLADSAVAWTPHAPAPDQTSRYGVHMTLADDALVVRGGIARDASSVADRVEDAIESDGVAVLSVYAGQASPTEDQSDLLLRICRTADLRHGQVQTARAGDLRAAGFEIRHEVADGEQPNHYHVYFQVPMTELQAQVFIDCFDGPKPNPRPAEERKAR
;
A
#
# COMPACT_ATOMS: atom_id res chain seq x y z
N MET A 1 20.36 -54.67 13.06
CA MET A 1 19.41 -53.90 13.89
C MET A 1 19.38 -52.49 13.30
N VAL A 2 18.38 -52.19 12.48
CA VAL A 2 18.29 -50.93 11.71
C VAL A 2 17.36 -50.00 12.48
N VAL A 3 17.88 -48.87 12.95
CA VAL A 3 17.09 -47.84 13.63
C VAL A 3 16.53 -46.91 12.55
N GLN A 4 15.23 -46.99 12.30
CA GLN A 4 14.48 -46.01 11.52
C GLN A 4 14.27 -44.77 12.40
N GLY A 5 14.88 -43.65 12.00
CA GLY A 5 14.65 -42.34 12.60
C GLY A 5 13.65 -41.56 11.75
N SER A 6 12.51 -41.26 12.36
CA SER A 6 11.33 -40.62 11.79
C SER A 6 11.63 -39.26 11.14
N SER A 7 11.27 -39.12 9.88
CA SER A 7 11.23 -37.83 9.19
C SER A 7 9.98 -37.09 9.67
N SER A 8 10.19 -36.03 10.46
CA SER A 8 9.12 -35.17 10.96
C SER A 8 8.77 -34.18 9.85
N THR A 9 7.66 -34.40 9.16
CA THR A 9 7.04 -33.42 8.27
C THR A 9 6.49 -32.27 9.10
N LEU A 10 7.20 -31.13 9.08
CA LEU A 10 6.63 -29.86 9.53
C LEU A 10 5.51 -29.49 8.57
N ALA A 11 4.27 -29.63 9.04
CA ALA A 11 3.10 -29.12 8.35
C ALA A 11 3.15 -27.60 8.39
N ASP A 12 3.50 -27.03 7.25
CA ASP A 12 3.39 -25.63 6.89
C ASP A 12 1.93 -25.19 7.07
N SER A 13 1.61 -24.64 8.23
CA SER A 13 0.28 -24.07 8.51
C SER A 13 0.23 -22.66 7.94
N ALA A 14 0.16 -22.56 6.61
CA ALA A 14 -0.28 -21.35 5.94
C ALA A 14 -1.74 -21.11 6.31
N VAL A 15 -1.97 -20.35 7.37
CA VAL A 15 -3.30 -19.81 7.68
C VAL A 15 -3.68 -18.96 6.49
N ALA A 16 -4.61 -19.46 5.66
CA ALA A 16 -5.11 -18.74 4.50
C ALA A 16 -5.70 -17.42 4.99
N TRP A 17 -4.99 -16.33 4.73
CA TRP A 17 -5.52 -15.01 4.96
C TRP A 17 -6.79 -14.85 4.12
N THR A 18 -7.89 -14.52 4.80
CA THR A 18 -9.18 -14.30 4.15
C THR A 18 -9.43 -12.80 4.16
N PRO A 19 -9.61 -12.17 2.98
CA PRO A 19 -9.84 -10.74 2.91
C PRO A 19 -11.12 -10.35 3.64
N HIS A 20 -11.14 -9.17 4.25
CA HIS A 20 -12.32 -8.67 4.95
C HIS A 20 -13.44 -8.44 3.93
N ALA A 21 -14.65 -8.92 4.21
CA ALA A 21 -15.83 -8.35 3.57
C ALA A 21 -15.86 -6.85 3.89
N PRO A 22 -16.16 -5.95 2.93
CA PRO A 22 -16.15 -4.51 3.19
C PRO A 22 -16.99 -4.22 4.43
N ALA A 23 -16.45 -3.42 5.37
CA ALA A 23 -17.20 -3.01 6.54
C ALA A 23 -18.52 -2.35 6.10
N PRO A 24 -19.65 -2.61 6.79
CA PRO A 24 -20.89 -1.91 6.47
C PRO A 24 -20.66 -0.41 6.55
N ASP A 25 -21.03 0.28 5.48
CA ASP A 25 -20.98 1.72 5.26
C ASP A 25 -21.29 2.50 6.55
N GLN A 26 -20.24 2.93 7.26
CA GLN A 26 -20.35 3.99 8.24
C GLN A 26 -20.18 5.29 7.48
N THR A 27 -21.28 5.73 6.87
CA THR A 27 -21.41 7.03 6.20
C THR A 27 -21.16 8.11 7.25
N SER A 28 -19.90 8.51 7.39
CA SER A 28 -19.51 9.67 8.17
C SER A 28 -20.16 10.89 7.54
N ARG A 29 -20.80 11.71 8.37
CA ARG A 29 -21.60 12.87 7.98
C ARG A 29 -20.77 14.06 7.45
N TYR A 30 -19.51 13.83 7.08
CA TYR A 30 -18.60 14.84 6.55
C TYR A 30 -17.67 14.23 5.50
N GLY A 31 -17.75 14.72 4.27
CA GLY A 31 -16.76 14.48 3.22
C GLY A 31 -17.18 13.45 2.17
N VAL A 32 -17.17 13.86 0.91
CA VAL A 32 -17.34 12.97 -0.24
C VAL A 32 -16.26 11.88 -0.16
N HIS A 33 -16.65 10.63 0.11
CA HIS A 33 -15.76 9.48 -0.11
C HIS A 33 -15.42 9.46 -1.59
N MET A 34 -14.26 9.99 -1.97
CA MET A 34 -13.79 9.93 -3.34
C MET A 34 -13.33 8.50 -3.57
N THR A 35 -14.24 7.66 -4.04
CA THR A 35 -13.95 6.26 -4.37
C THR A 35 -12.97 6.24 -5.54
N LEU A 36 -11.73 5.80 -5.30
CA LEU A 36 -10.76 5.53 -6.36
C LEU A 36 -11.36 4.53 -7.35
N ALA A 37 -11.28 4.80 -8.66
CA ALA A 37 -11.61 3.79 -9.66
C ALA A 37 -10.62 2.62 -9.59
N ASP A 38 -11.01 1.42 -10.01
CA ASP A 38 -10.14 0.23 -9.92
C ASP A 38 -8.88 0.36 -10.79
N ASP A 39 -8.95 1.08 -11.90
CA ASP A 39 -7.82 1.35 -12.79
C ASP A 39 -6.94 2.52 -12.32
N ALA A 40 -7.30 3.18 -11.22
CA ALA A 40 -6.50 4.26 -10.64
C ALA A 40 -5.09 3.78 -10.30
N LEU A 41 -4.09 4.63 -10.57
CA LEU A 41 -2.70 4.34 -10.25
C LEU A 41 -2.46 4.64 -8.78
N VAL A 42 -1.94 3.66 -8.04
CA VAL A 42 -1.50 3.79 -6.65
C VAL A 42 0.02 3.75 -6.63
N VAL A 43 0.63 4.67 -5.89
CA VAL A 43 2.07 4.90 -5.83
C VAL A 43 2.51 4.91 -4.38
N ARG A 44 3.55 4.14 -4.06
CA ARG A 44 4.25 4.22 -2.77
C ARG A 44 5.72 4.50 -2.96
N GLY A 45 6.33 5.12 -1.97
CA GLY A 45 7.76 5.44 -1.98
C GLY A 45 8.64 4.31 -1.43
N GLY A 46 9.89 4.29 -1.92
CA GLY A 46 10.95 3.46 -1.38
C GLY A 46 11.13 2.11 -2.09
N ILE A 47 12.10 1.35 -1.60
CA ILE A 47 12.56 0.09 -2.19
C ILE A 47 12.16 -1.16 -1.41
N ALA A 48 11.63 -0.98 -0.19
CA ALA A 48 11.29 -2.08 0.69
C ALA A 48 10.30 -3.03 0.01
N ARG A 49 10.70 -4.30 -0.06
CA ARG A 49 10.02 -5.41 -0.76
C ARG A 49 10.02 -6.69 0.07
N ASP A 50 10.45 -6.61 1.33
CA ASP A 50 10.42 -7.70 2.30
C ASP A 50 9.28 -7.49 3.30
N ALA A 51 8.67 -8.59 3.72
CA ALA A 51 7.52 -8.60 4.62
C ALA A 51 7.82 -7.94 5.96
N SER A 52 9.02 -8.17 6.52
CA SER A 52 9.49 -7.57 7.78
C SER A 52 9.45 -6.04 7.74
N SER A 53 10.08 -5.41 6.74
CA SER A 53 10.11 -3.94 6.66
C SER A 53 8.72 -3.32 6.47
N VAL A 54 7.77 -4.05 5.89
CA VAL A 54 6.38 -3.60 5.78
C VAL A 54 5.66 -3.76 7.12
N ALA A 55 5.88 -4.87 7.83
CA ALA A 55 5.34 -5.08 9.17
C ALA A 55 5.85 -4.03 10.16
N ASP A 56 7.16 -3.77 10.20
CA ASP A 56 7.77 -2.76 11.06
C ASP A 56 7.12 -1.37 10.85
N ARG A 57 6.89 -0.98 9.59
CA ARG A 57 6.24 0.31 9.27
C ARG A 57 4.79 0.38 9.70
N VAL A 58 4.07 -0.74 9.68
CA VAL A 58 2.68 -0.78 10.17
C VAL A 58 2.66 -0.74 11.69
N GLU A 59 3.60 -1.43 12.35
CA GLU A 59 3.78 -1.32 13.81
C GLU A 59 4.12 0.13 14.20
N ASP A 60 5.04 0.80 13.51
CA ASP A 60 5.36 2.21 13.72
C ASP A 60 4.11 3.11 13.61
N ALA A 61 3.23 2.85 12.63
CA ALA A 61 1.97 3.59 12.45
C ALA A 61 0.95 3.30 13.56
N ILE A 62 0.86 2.05 14.04
CA ILE A 62 0.04 1.71 15.20
C ILE A 62 0.56 2.42 16.45
N GLU A 63 1.88 2.46 16.67
CA GLU A 63 2.48 3.12 17.82
C GLU A 63 2.30 4.63 17.79
N SER A 64 2.41 5.25 16.60
CA SER A 64 2.33 6.70 16.43
C SER A 64 0.90 7.22 16.42
N ASP A 65 0.02 6.56 15.66
CA ASP A 65 -1.31 7.08 15.32
C ASP A 65 -2.44 6.17 15.83
N GLY A 66 -2.13 4.99 16.37
CA GLY A 66 -3.13 4.03 16.86
C GLY A 66 -3.83 3.23 15.76
N VAL A 67 -3.37 3.32 14.51
CA VAL A 67 -4.04 2.70 13.36
C VAL A 67 -3.03 1.97 12.48
N ALA A 68 -3.38 0.74 12.07
CA ALA A 68 -2.57 -0.10 11.19
C ALA A 68 -2.74 0.30 9.73
N VAL A 69 -2.06 1.37 9.31
CA VAL A 69 -2.14 1.90 7.94
C VAL A 69 -0.77 2.13 7.32
N LEU A 70 -0.72 2.10 5.99
CA LEU A 70 0.40 2.69 5.24
C LEU A 70 -0.10 3.75 4.27
N SER A 71 0.59 4.88 4.27
CA SER A 71 0.39 5.97 3.31
C SER A 71 0.78 5.57 1.89
N VAL A 72 -0.13 5.82 0.97
CA VAL A 72 0.06 5.72 -0.48
C VAL A 72 -0.46 6.99 -1.15
N TYR A 73 -0.06 7.21 -2.39
CA TYR A 73 -0.54 8.31 -3.20
C TYR A 73 -1.24 7.75 -4.43
N ALA A 74 -2.44 8.25 -4.75
CA ALA A 74 -3.20 7.69 -5.85
C ALA A 74 -3.81 8.76 -6.77
N GLY A 75 -4.01 8.39 -8.02
CA GLY A 75 -4.61 9.29 -9.01
C GLY A 75 -5.21 8.55 -10.19
N GLN A 76 -6.23 9.16 -10.77
CA GLN A 76 -6.86 8.72 -12.01
C GLN A 76 -6.24 9.44 -13.20
N ALA A 77 -5.99 8.70 -14.29
CA ALA A 77 -5.59 9.29 -15.56
C ALA A 77 -6.75 10.09 -16.15
N SER A 78 -6.45 11.27 -16.71
CA SER A 78 -7.38 11.91 -17.63
C SER A 78 -7.41 11.17 -18.98
N PRO A 79 -8.46 11.32 -19.82
CA PRO A 79 -8.57 10.61 -21.09
C PRO A 79 -7.40 10.81 -22.08
N THR A 80 -6.65 11.90 -21.91
CA THR A 80 -5.51 12.27 -22.77
C THR A 80 -4.16 12.10 -22.07
N GLU A 81 -4.16 11.69 -20.80
CA GLU A 81 -2.95 11.54 -20.00
C GLU A 81 -2.50 10.09 -20.04
N ASP A 82 -1.24 9.87 -20.40
CA ASP A 82 -0.67 8.54 -20.33
C ASP A 82 -0.25 8.18 -18.88
N GLN A 83 0.09 6.91 -18.66
CA GLN A 83 0.44 6.44 -17.33
C GLN A 83 1.74 7.07 -16.79
N SER A 84 2.68 7.45 -17.67
CA SER A 84 3.95 8.07 -17.27
C SER A 84 3.72 9.50 -16.77
N ASP A 85 2.87 10.24 -17.47
CA ASP A 85 2.45 11.59 -17.11
C ASP A 85 1.67 11.59 -15.79
N LEU A 86 0.74 10.63 -15.62
CA LEU A 86 0.02 10.42 -14.37
C LEU A 86 0.97 10.14 -13.21
N LEU A 87 1.92 9.21 -13.40
CA LEU A 87 2.92 8.87 -12.38
C LEU A 87 3.74 10.09 -11.99
N LEU A 88 4.22 10.86 -12.97
CA LEU A 88 4.97 12.10 -12.72
C LEU A 88 4.14 13.11 -11.95
N ARG A 89 2.85 13.29 -12.30
CA ARG A 89 1.92 14.18 -11.60
C ARG A 89 1.71 13.76 -10.14
N ILE A 90 1.53 12.46 -9.88
CA ILE A 90 1.42 11.93 -8.51
C ILE A 90 2.73 12.19 -7.76
N CYS A 91 3.89 11.87 -8.34
CA CYS A 91 5.19 12.04 -7.66
C CYS A 91 5.57 13.51 -7.40
N ARG A 92 5.08 14.46 -8.20
CA ARG A 92 5.30 15.90 -7.99
C ARG A 92 4.45 16.49 -6.88
N THR A 93 3.23 15.97 -6.72
CA THR A 93 2.29 16.43 -5.71
C THR A 93 2.50 15.73 -4.37
N ALA A 94 2.92 14.46 -4.40
CA ALA A 94 3.26 13.68 -3.24
C ALA A 94 4.59 14.11 -2.60
N ASP A 95 4.70 14.02 -1.27
CA ASP A 95 5.98 14.18 -0.56
C ASP A 95 6.84 12.89 -0.63
N LEU A 96 7.00 12.35 -1.83
CA LEU A 96 7.81 11.17 -2.10
C LEU A 96 9.28 11.59 -2.24
N ARG A 97 9.96 11.74 -1.09
CA ARG A 97 11.39 12.10 -1.01
C ARG A 97 12.33 11.00 -1.49
N HIS A 98 11.83 9.77 -1.57
CA HIS A 98 12.61 8.63 -2.02
C HIS A 98 12.99 8.72 -3.51
N GLY A 99 14.18 8.24 -3.85
CA GLY A 99 14.65 8.16 -5.23
C GLY A 99 13.97 7.08 -6.07
N GLN A 100 13.15 6.22 -5.45
CA GLN A 100 12.44 5.12 -6.09
C GLN A 100 10.99 5.06 -5.61
N VAL A 101 10.13 4.57 -6.50
CA VAL A 101 8.69 4.39 -6.28
C VAL A 101 8.25 3.01 -6.76
N GLN A 102 7.14 2.53 -6.22
CA GLN A 102 6.48 1.31 -6.63
C GLN A 102 5.03 1.65 -6.99
N THR A 103 4.47 0.94 -7.97
CA THR A 103 3.15 1.24 -8.54
C THR A 103 2.24 0.03 -8.52
N ALA A 104 0.96 0.23 -8.22
CA ALA A 104 -0.10 -0.78 -8.25
C ALA A 104 -1.36 -0.18 -8.90
N ARG A 105 -2.36 -1.00 -9.19
CA ARG A 105 -3.73 -0.53 -9.41
C ARG A 105 -4.54 -0.62 -8.12
N ALA A 106 -5.46 0.33 -7.94
CA ALA A 106 -6.36 0.29 -6.79
C ALA A 106 -7.22 -1.00 -6.76
N GLY A 107 -7.62 -1.48 -7.94
CA GLY A 107 -8.33 -2.74 -8.11
C GLY A 107 -7.54 -3.96 -7.62
N ASP A 108 -6.22 -4.00 -7.87
CA ASP A 108 -5.37 -5.13 -7.44
C ASP A 108 -5.30 -5.22 -5.91
N LEU A 109 -5.14 -4.08 -5.25
CA LEU A 109 -5.16 -3.97 -3.78
C LEU A 109 -6.52 -4.39 -3.19
N ARG A 110 -7.63 -3.95 -3.79
CA ARG A 110 -8.97 -4.35 -3.35
C ARG A 110 -9.26 -5.82 -3.59
N ALA A 111 -8.84 -6.35 -4.74
CA ALA A 111 -8.98 -7.76 -5.10
C ALA A 111 -8.15 -8.65 -4.18
N ALA A 112 -6.97 -8.17 -3.76
CA ALA A 112 -6.23 -8.80 -2.69
C ALA A 112 -7.05 -8.76 -1.40
N GLY A 113 -7.69 -7.64 -1.06
CA GLY A 113 -8.54 -7.53 0.13
C GLY A 113 -8.20 -6.36 1.04
N PHE A 114 -7.37 -5.44 0.55
CA PHE A 114 -7.03 -4.23 1.25
C PHE A 114 -8.11 -3.18 1.07
N GLU A 115 -8.38 -2.47 2.15
CA GLU A 115 -9.19 -1.27 2.11
C GLU A 115 -8.31 -0.06 1.87
N ILE A 116 -8.69 0.78 0.90
CA ILE A 116 -8.00 2.03 0.57
C ILE A 116 -8.96 3.18 0.85
N ARG A 117 -8.59 4.07 1.78
CA ARG A 117 -9.41 5.24 2.12
C ARG A 117 -8.69 6.55 1.85
N HIS A 118 -9.48 7.52 1.39
CA HIS A 118 -9.07 8.91 1.32
C HIS A 118 -9.34 9.54 2.68
N GLU A 119 -8.31 9.70 3.50
CA GLU A 119 -8.38 10.42 4.76
C GLU A 119 -7.33 11.52 4.66
N VAL A 120 -7.77 12.74 4.40
CA VAL A 120 -6.90 13.91 4.30
C VAL A 120 -7.04 14.69 5.60
N ALA A 121 -6.01 14.67 6.44
CA ALA A 121 -5.91 15.61 7.55
C ALA A 121 -5.57 17.02 7.04
N ASP A 122 -5.83 18.06 7.84
CA ASP A 122 -5.48 19.44 7.48
C ASP A 122 -3.98 19.55 7.13
N GLY A 123 -3.67 19.90 5.87
CA GLY A 123 -2.30 20.05 5.36
C GLY A 123 -1.78 18.86 4.55
N GLU A 124 -2.52 17.75 4.47
CA GLU A 124 -2.18 16.62 3.61
C GLU A 124 -2.55 16.87 2.14
N GLN A 125 -1.88 16.16 1.24
CA GLN A 125 -2.09 16.32 -0.19
C GLN A 125 -3.41 15.67 -0.62
N PRO A 126 -4.13 16.23 -1.60
CA PRO A 126 -5.44 15.71 -2.06
C PRO A 126 -5.34 14.35 -2.78
N ASN A 127 -4.14 13.81 -2.93
CA ASN A 127 -3.88 12.49 -3.48
C ASN A 127 -3.32 11.52 -2.44
N HIS A 128 -3.36 11.86 -1.15
CA HIS A 128 -2.92 11.01 -0.03
C HIS A 128 -4.02 10.03 0.38
N TYR A 129 -3.69 8.76 0.47
CA TYR A 129 -4.61 7.68 0.86
C TYR A 129 -3.93 6.76 1.87
N HIS A 130 -4.74 6.09 2.68
CA HIS A 130 -4.30 5.04 3.59
C HIS A 130 -4.75 3.67 3.09
N VAL A 131 -3.82 2.72 3.12
CA VAL A 131 -4.12 1.29 2.97
C VAL A 131 -4.18 0.67 4.36
N TYR A 132 -5.31 0.06 4.70
CA TYR A 132 -5.55 -0.51 6.02
C TYR A 132 -5.11 -1.97 6.10
N PHE A 133 -4.44 -2.30 7.19
CA PHE A 133 -4.01 -3.64 7.55
C PHE A 133 -4.89 -4.19 8.67
N GLN A 134 -4.98 -5.51 8.75
CA GLN A 134 -5.67 -6.16 9.85
C GLN A 134 -4.71 -6.25 11.04
N VAL A 135 -5.25 -6.19 12.25
CA VAL A 135 -4.50 -6.38 13.49
C VAL A 135 -4.99 -7.67 14.17
N PRO A 136 -4.09 -8.60 14.54
CA PRO A 136 -2.64 -8.55 14.35
C PRO A 136 -2.24 -8.69 12.88
N MET A 137 -1.22 -7.93 12.47
CA MET A 137 -0.67 -8.04 11.12
C MET A 137 0.13 -9.34 10.99
N THR A 138 0.07 -9.96 9.82
CA THR A 138 0.80 -11.21 9.52
C THR A 138 1.82 -10.98 8.41
N GLU A 139 2.89 -11.79 8.40
CA GLU A 139 3.87 -11.78 7.30
C GLU A 139 3.21 -12.06 5.94
N LEU A 140 2.21 -12.95 5.90
CA LEU A 140 1.45 -13.23 4.68
C LEU A 140 0.71 -11.98 4.18
N GLN A 141 0.06 -11.22 5.07
CA GLN A 141 -0.61 -9.98 4.68
C GLN A 141 0.40 -8.95 4.14
N ALA A 142 1.58 -8.84 4.77
CA ALA A 142 2.66 -7.99 4.28
C ALA A 142 3.11 -8.41 2.87
N GLN A 143 3.29 -9.71 2.65
CA GLN A 143 3.69 -10.25 1.35
C GLN A 143 2.63 -10.01 0.27
N VAL A 144 1.35 -10.25 0.57
CA VAL A 144 0.24 -9.98 -0.36
C VAL A 144 0.15 -8.50 -0.71
N PHE A 145 0.39 -7.60 0.25
CA PHE A 145 0.48 -6.16 -0.02
C PHE A 145 1.63 -5.85 -0.98
N ILE A 146 2.81 -6.42 -0.74
CA ILE A 146 3.99 -6.25 -1.58
C ILE A 146 3.73 -6.75 -3.02
N ASP A 147 3.06 -7.90 -3.17
CA ASP A 147 2.79 -8.52 -4.47
C ASP A 147 1.79 -7.75 -5.33
N CYS A 148 0.99 -6.87 -4.72
CA CYS A 148 0.12 -5.95 -5.46
C CYS A 148 0.90 -4.86 -6.23
N PHE A 149 2.15 -4.59 -5.85
CA PHE A 149 2.96 -3.56 -6.49
C PHE A 149 3.98 -4.15 -7.47
N ASP A 150 4.18 -3.44 -8.58
CA ASP A 150 5.36 -3.58 -9.41
C ASP A 150 6.64 -3.36 -8.60
N GLY A 151 7.74 -3.98 -9.05
CA GLY A 151 9.07 -3.75 -8.47
C GLY A 151 9.49 -2.27 -8.49
N PRO A 152 10.43 -1.86 -7.61
CA PRO A 152 10.85 -0.46 -7.51
C PRO A 152 11.42 0.09 -8.81
N LYS A 153 10.93 1.25 -9.23
CA LYS A 153 11.40 2.01 -10.40
C LYS A 153 11.92 3.38 -9.96
N PRO A 154 12.81 4.04 -10.73
CA PRO A 154 13.25 5.40 -10.41
C PRO A 154 12.06 6.35 -10.26
N ASN A 155 12.08 7.18 -9.21
CA ASN A 155 11.10 8.26 -9.06
C ASN A 155 11.28 9.25 -10.22
N PRO A 156 10.26 9.47 -11.06
CA PRO A 156 10.38 10.32 -12.26
C PRO A 156 10.52 11.80 -11.91
N ARG A 157 10.25 12.20 -10.66
CA ARG A 157 10.51 13.57 -10.20
C ARG A 157 12.02 13.86 -10.22
N PRO A 158 12.46 14.97 -10.86
CA PRO A 158 13.86 15.37 -10.88
C PRO A 158 14.47 15.44 -9.48
N ALA A 159 15.73 15.03 -9.34
CA ALA A 159 16.41 14.96 -8.04
C ALA A 159 16.49 16.30 -7.31
N GLU A 160 16.57 17.39 -8.05
CA GLU A 160 16.59 18.77 -7.54
C GLU A 160 15.25 19.14 -6.91
N GLU A 161 14.14 18.77 -7.56
CA GLU A 161 12.80 18.99 -7.03
C GLU A 161 12.57 18.20 -5.73
N ARG A 162 13.18 17.01 -5.57
CA ARG A 162 13.02 16.17 -4.36
C ARG A 162 13.66 16.74 -3.09
N LYS A 163 14.64 17.65 -3.21
CA LYS A 163 15.40 18.20 -2.07
C LYS A 163 14.85 19.53 -1.54
N ALA A 164 13.90 20.15 -2.25
CA ALA A 164 13.54 21.55 -2.07
C ALA A 164 12.32 21.81 -1.15
N ARG A 165 11.91 20.86 -0.31
CA ARG A 165 10.76 20.99 0.60
C ARG A 165 11.03 20.42 1.98
#